data_AF-A0A3B0ZWA8-F1
#
_entry.id   AF-A0A3B0ZWA8-F1
#
_cell.length_a   1.000
_cell.length_b   1.000
_cell.length_c   1.000
_cell.angle_alpha   90.00
_cell.angle_beta   90.00
_cell.angle_gamma   90.00
#
_symmetry.space_group_name_H-M   'P 1'
#
loop_
_entity.id
_entity.type
_entity.pdbx_description
1 polymer ?
#
loop_
_entity_poly.entity_id
_entity_poly.type
_entity_poly.pdbx_seq_one_letter_code
_entity_poly.pdbx_strand_id
1 'polypeptide(L)'
;MKQGISLIISFIIFFPSILFAKDCIPTPHRTTGTHYKAVTQQKINISKGVTVSGVILNSACQPIANAKVSHWQAGEDGRYTDRLRAFLFTDKNGRFQFETEWPALNPPHIHYIVEAKGYDILETQWIGNQRKKEIKFELVLEEK
;
A
#
# COMPACT_ATOMS: atom_id res chain seq x y z
N MET A 1 31.45 66.67 10.65
CA MET A 1 31.44 65.20 10.79
C MET A 1 30.26 64.66 9.97
N LYS A 2 30.50 64.05 8.81
CA LYS A 2 29.44 63.48 7.94
C LYS A 2 29.41 61.97 8.15
N GLN A 3 28.28 61.43 8.60
CA GLN A 3 28.08 59.99 8.79
C GLN A 3 27.77 59.34 7.43
N GLY A 4 28.52 58.29 7.09
CA GLY A 4 28.31 57.47 5.89
C GLY A 4 27.32 56.34 6.19
N ILE A 5 26.33 56.17 5.32
CA ILE A 5 25.38 55.06 5.34
C ILE A 5 26.04 53.88 4.65
N SER A 6 26.28 52.79 5.38
CA SER A 6 26.76 51.53 4.83
C SER A 6 25.57 50.69 4.39
N LEU A 7 25.42 50.47 3.08
CA LEU A 7 24.44 49.52 2.54
C LEU A 7 25.07 48.12 2.49
N ILE A 8 24.56 47.22 3.32
CA ILE A 8 24.86 45.79 3.25
C ILE A 8 23.92 45.16 2.23
N ILE A 9 24.42 44.80 1.05
CA ILE A 9 23.68 44.05 0.04
C ILE A 9 23.76 42.56 0.44
N SER A 10 22.65 42.03 0.97
CA SER A 10 22.52 40.60 1.26
C SER A 10 22.24 39.84 -0.03
N PHE A 11 23.19 39.02 -0.47
CA PHE A 11 23.00 38.08 -1.58
C PHE A 11 22.20 36.86 -1.08
N ILE A 12 20.92 36.79 -1.47
CA ILE A 12 20.09 35.60 -1.24
C ILE A 12 20.50 34.55 -2.28
N ILE A 13 21.24 33.53 -1.83
CA ILE A 13 21.58 32.36 -2.66
C ILE A 13 20.33 31.48 -2.75
N PHE A 14 19.64 31.53 -3.88
CA PHE A 14 18.57 30.58 -4.22
C PHE A 14 19.20 29.22 -4.52
N PHE A 15 19.18 28.30 -3.54
CA PHE A 15 19.39 26.89 -3.82
C PHE A 15 18.11 26.34 -4.46
N PRO A 16 18.10 25.95 -5.74
CA PRO A 16 16.95 25.26 -6.31
C PRO A 16 16.78 23.96 -5.53
N SER A 17 15.63 23.83 -4.86
CA SER A 17 15.25 22.57 -4.22
C SER A 17 14.95 21.58 -5.34
N ILE A 18 15.91 20.73 -5.67
CA ILE A 18 15.67 19.61 -6.58
C ILE A 18 14.76 18.63 -5.84
N LEU A 19 13.48 18.62 -6.18
CA LEU A 19 12.56 17.55 -5.77
C LEU A 19 12.97 16.29 -6.53
N PHE A 20 13.53 15.31 -5.80
CA PHE A 20 13.65 13.96 -6.32
C PHE A 20 12.25 13.39 -6.48
N ALA A 21 11.85 13.08 -7.72
CA ALA A 21 10.64 12.32 -7.96
C ALA A 21 10.78 10.95 -7.29
N LYS A 22 9.75 10.51 -6.57
CA LYS A 22 9.68 9.15 -6.05
C LYS A 22 9.53 8.21 -7.24
N ASP A 23 10.37 7.20 -7.35
CA ASP A 23 10.22 6.18 -8.39
C ASP A 23 9.16 5.16 -7.95
N CYS A 24 8.04 5.09 -8.67
CA CYS A 24 7.02 4.04 -8.49
C CYS A 24 7.36 2.85 -9.38
N ILE A 25 8.35 2.08 -8.94
CA ILE A 25 8.70 0.81 -9.58
C ILE A 25 7.54 -0.18 -9.39
N PRO A 26 7.05 -0.86 -10.45
CA PRO A 26 6.02 -1.88 -10.33
C PRO A 26 6.32 -2.89 -9.21
N THR A 27 5.29 -3.22 -8.44
CA THR A 27 5.44 -4.16 -7.33
C THR A 27 5.64 -5.56 -7.88
N PRO A 28 6.68 -6.31 -7.44
CA PRO A 28 6.95 -7.63 -7.97
C PRO A 28 5.82 -8.60 -7.63
N HIS A 29 5.54 -9.47 -8.59
CA HIS A 29 4.61 -10.58 -8.39
C HIS A 29 5.14 -11.56 -7.34
N ARG A 30 4.24 -12.10 -6.54
CA ARG A 30 4.50 -13.25 -5.66
C ARG A 30 3.37 -14.26 -5.81
N THR A 31 3.70 -15.52 -5.59
CA THR A 31 2.74 -16.63 -5.62
C THR A 31 1.53 -16.37 -4.73
N THR A 32 0.34 -16.81 -5.16
CA THR A 32 -0.89 -16.85 -4.34
C THR A 32 -0.86 -17.96 -3.26
N GLY A 33 0.21 -18.77 -3.24
CA GLY A 33 0.36 -19.88 -2.33
C GLY A 33 -0.65 -21.01 -2.59
N THR A 34 -0.67 -22.00 -1.69
CA THR A 34 -1.48 -23.22 -1.84
C THR A 34 -2.92 -23.07 -1.33
N HIS A 35 -3.26 -21.93 -0.73
CA HIS A 35 -4.54 -21.70 -0.04
C HIS A 35 -5.42 -20.64 -0.71
N TYR A 36 -5.12 -20.27 -1.95
CA TYR A 36 -6.00 -19.42 -2.73
C TYR A 36 -7.38 -20.07 -2.93
N LYS A 37 -8.41 -19.26 -2.77
CA LYS A 37 -9.78 -19.53 -3.15
C LYS A 37 -10.36 -18.23 -3.68
N ALA A 38 -11.31 -18.32 -4.62
CA ALA A 38 -12.01 -17.15 -5.12
C ALA A 38 -12.61 -16.33 -3.96
N VAL A 39 -12.28 -15.03 -3.93
CA VAL A 39 -12.74 -14.10 -2.90
C VAL A 39 -14.02 -13.41 -3.39
N THR A 40 -15.15 -13.74 -2.76
CA THR A 40 -16.49 -13.34 -3.24
C THR A 40 -17.22 -12.37 -2.31
N GLN A 41 -16.68 -12.10 -1.11
CA GLN A 41 -17.32 -11.22 -0.13
C GLN A 41 -16.63 -9.86 -0.08
N GLN A 42 -17.40 -8.79 -0.26
CA GLN A 42 -16.92 -7.42 -0.06
C GLN A 42 -17.04 -7.03 1.41
N LYS A 43 -15.92 -6.79 2.11
CA LYS A 43 -15.92 -6.40 3.53
C LYS A 43 -14.74 -5.49 3.84
N ILE A 44 -14.95 -4.55 4.76
CA ILE A 44 -13.89 -3.71 5.34
C ILE A 44 -13.50 -4.15 6.75
N ASN A 45 -14.25 -5.04 7.38
CA ASN A 45 -13.93 -5.60 8.70
C ASN A 45 -14.11 -7.13 8.61
N ILE A 46 -13.01 -7.87 8.77
CA ILE A 46 -13.00 -9.34 8.73
C ILE A 46 -12.58 -9.97 10.07
N SER A 47 -11.96 -9.18 10.95
CA SER A 47 -11.66 -9.49 12.34
C SER A 47 -11.26 -8.19 13.06
N LYS A 48 -10.47 -8.25 14.15
CA LYS A 48 -10.08 -7.08 14.95
C LYS A 48 -8.62 -7.13 15.42
N GLY A 49 -8.09 -5.94 15.72
CA GLY A 49 -6.79 -5.78 16.40
C GLY A 49 -5.62 -5.35 15.51
N VAL A 50 -5.79 -5.45 14.18
CA VAL A 50 -4.84 -4.93 13.19
C VAL A 50 -5.59 -4.13 12.14
N THR A 51 -5.20 -2.87 11.95
CA THR A 51 -5.64 -2.06 10.82
C THR A 51 -4.64 -2.19 9.68
N VAL A 52 -5.12 -2.60 8.51
CA VAL A 52 -4.33 -2.68 7.29
C VAL A 52 -4.80 -1.58 6.36
N SER A 53 -3.87 -0.77 5.87
CA SER A 53 -4.16 0.29 4.90
C SER A 53 -3.09 0.33 3.83
N GLY A 54 -3.48 0.75 2.63
CA GLY A 54 -2.52 0.96 1.55
C GLY A 54 -3.05 1.85 0.45
N VAL A 55 -2.16 2.15 -0.48
CA VAL A 55 -2.45 2.94 -1.68
C VAL A 55 -2.07 2.14 -2.91
N ILE A 56 -2.96 2.08 -3.89
CA ILE A 56 -2.67 1.51 -5.21
C ILE A 56 -2.27 2.65 -6.15
N LEU A 57 -1.10 2.54 -6.75
CA LEU A 57 -0.48 3.54 -7.62
C LEU A 57 -0.17 2.94 -9.01
N ASN A 58 0.01 3.78 -10.03
CA ASN A 58 0.65 3.40 -11.28
C ASN A 58 2.16 3.74 -11.27
N SER A 59 2.88 3.40 -12.34
CA SER A 59 4.32 3.68 -12.48
C SER A 59 4.67 5.17 -12.54
N ALA A 60 3.68 6.04 -12.79
CA ALA A 60 3.82 7.50 -12.69
C ALA A 60 3.52 8.05 -11.27
N CYS A 61 3.41 7.17 -10.26
CA CYS A 61 3.02 7.52 -8.89
C CYS A 61 1.66 8.17 -8.74
N GLN A 62 0.75 7.93 -9.68
CA GLN A 62 -0.63 8.43 -9.63
C GLN A 62 -1.54 7.39 -8.99
N PRO A 63 -2.50 7.81 -8.13
CA PRO A 63 -3.41 6.89 -7.48
C PRO A 63 -4.42 6.26 -8.44
N ILE A 64 -4.68 4.96 -8.26
CA ILE A 64 -5.65 4.19 -9.06
C ILE A 64 -6.93 3.98 -8.24
N ALA A 65 -8.00 4.69 -8.63
CA ALA A 65 -9.33 4.54 -8.05
C ALA A 65 -10.05 3.28 -8.56
N ASN A 66 -10.98 2.76 -7.76
CA ASN A 66 -11.82 1.59 -8.09
C ASN A 66 -11.01 0.31 -8.43
N ALA A 67 -9.77 0.20 -7.97
CA ALA A 67 -9.03 -1.05 -8.01
C ALA A 67 -9.64 -2.02 -7.00
N LYS A 68 -9.92 -3.25 -7.44
CA LYS A 68 -10.41 -4.32 -6.56
C LYS A 68 -9.22 -4.94 -5.85
N VAL A 69 -9.19 -4.84 -4.53
CA VAL A 69 -8.16 -5.40 -3.65
C VAL A 69 -8.74 -6.62 -2.95
N SER A 70 -8.44 -7.82 -3.47
CA SER A 70 -8.81 -9.08 -2.84
C SER A 70 -7.69 -9.53 -1.91
N HIS A 71 -8.00 -9.94 -0.68
CA HIS A 71 -7.00 -10.33 0.31
C HIS A 71 -7.40 -11.57 1.10
N TRP A 72 -6.41 -12.33 1.56
CA TRP A 72 -6.58 -13.45 2.49
C TRP A 72 -5.33 -13.71 3.33
N GLN A 73 -5.54 -14.32 4.50
CA GLN A 73 -4.47 -14.68 5.42
C GLN A 73 -4.83 -15.90 6.27
N ALA A 74 -3.82 -16.46 6.94
CA ALA A 74 -4.06 -17.26 8.14
C ALA A 74 -4.43 -16.36 9.33
N GLY A 75 -5.20 -16.90 10.28
CA GLY A 75 -5.53 -16.22 11.53
C GLY A 75 -4.43 -16.29 12.59
N GLU A 76 -4.76 -15.81 13.79
CA GLU A 76 -3.88 -15.89 14.97
C GLU A 76 -3.57 -17.36 15.37
N ASP A 77 -4.47 -18.29 15.03
CA ASP A 77 -4.30 -19.72 15.26
C ASP A 77 -3.47 -20.44 14.17
N GLY A 78 -2.92 -19.67 13.22
CA GLY A 78 -2.12 -20.19 12.11
C GLY A 78 -2.92 -20.91 11.03
N ARG A 79 -4.26 -20.88 11.07
CA ARG A 79 -5.12 -21.56 10.08
C ARG A 79 -5.75 -20.60 9.10
N TYR A 80 -5.83 -21.04 7.84
CA TYR A 80 -6.63 -20.38 6.83
C TYR A 80 -8.11 -20.68 7.02
N THR A 81 -8.94 -19.65 6.94
CA THR A 81 -10.39 -19.74 7.10
C THR A 81 -11.09 -18.75 6.18
N ASP A 82 -12.29 -19.09 5.72
CA ASP A 82 -13.03 -18.27 4.76
C ASP A 82 -13.53 -16.94 5.37
N ARG A 83 -13.55 -16.81 6.71
CA ARG A 83 -13.87 -15.53 7.38
C ARG A 83 -12.78 -14.46 7.18
N LEU A 84 -11.53 -14.87 6.96
CA LEU A 84 -10.36 -13.99 6.82
C LEU A 84 -10.01 -13.74 5.35
N ARG A 85 -11.03 -13.72 4.49
CA ARG A 85 -10.91 -13.47 3.05
C ARG A 85 -11.98 -12.48 2.64
N ALA A 86 -11.59 -11.38 2.03
CA ALA A 86 -12.53 -10.38 1.54
C ALA A 86 -11.89 -9.57 0.42
N PHE A 87 -12.74 -8.84 -0.31
CA PHE A 87 -12.28 -7.78 -1.19
C PHE A 87 -12.86 -6.44 -0.77
N LEU A 88 -12.24 -5.37 -1.23
CA LEU A 88 -12.74 -4.01 -1.18
C LEU A 88 -12.24 -3.24 -2.41
N PHE A 89 -12.79 -2.05 -2.64
CA PHE A 89 -12.35 -1.18 -3.71
C PHE A 89 -11.57 0.00 -3.16
N THR A 90 -10.59 0.49 -3.91
CA THR A 90 -9.89 1.73 -3.59
C THR A 90 -10.80 2.96 -3.77
N ASP A 91 -10.59 3.97 -2.92
CA ASP A 91 -11.23 5.27 -3.04
C ASP A 91 -10.66 6.10 -4.21
N LYS A 92 -11.18 7.33 -4.40
CA LYS A 92 -10.73 8.25 -5.45
C LYS A 92 -9.24 8.62 -5.40
N ASN A 93 -8.56 8.36 -4.28
CA ASN A 93 -7.14 8.62 -4.07
C ASN A 93 -6.36 7.30 -3.99
N GLY A 94 -6.91 6.20 -4.52
CA GLY A 94 -6.26 4.91 -4.56
C GLY A 94 -6.14 4.22 -3.20
N ARG A 95 -6.79 4.74 -2.15
CA ARG A 95 -6.64 4.21 -0.80
C ARG A 95 -7.62 3.10 -0.51
N PHE A 96 -7.16 2.09 0.23
CA PHE A 96 -8.00 1.06 0.82
C PHE A 96 -7.62 0.85 2.29
N GLN A 97 -8.58 0.40 3.10
CA GLN A 97 -8.35 0.08 4.50
C GLN A 97 -9.31 -1.01 4.96
N PHE A 98 -8.82 -1.95 5.78
CA PHE A 98 -9.65 -2.94 6.45
C PHE A 98 -9.11 -3.31 7.84
N GLU A 99 -9.98 -3.85 8.70
CA GLU A 99 -9.60 -4.41 10.00
C GLU A 99 -9.58 -5.95 9.97
N THR A 100 -8.55 -6.52 10.58
CA THR A 100 -8.30 -7.97 10.69
C THR A 100 -7.57 -8.31 11.98
N GLU A 101 -7.26 -9.59 12.19
CA GLU A 101 -6.36 -10.08 13.23
C GLU A 101 -4.95 -10.30 12.67
N TRP A 102 -3.98 -10.57 13.53
CA TRP A 102 -2.60 -10.74 13.09
C TRP A 102 -2.40 -12.02 12.25
N PRO A 103 -1.71 -11.95 11.10
CA PRO A 103 -1.37 -13.13 10.31
C PRO A 103 -0.20 -13.89 10.95
N ALA A 104 -0.49 -14.87 11.81
CA ALA A 104 0.50 -15.46 12.72
C ALA A 104 1.45 -16.51 12.13
N LEU A 105 1.44 -16.77 10.81
CA LEU A 105 2.45 -17.63 10.18
C LEU A 105 3.84 -17.00 10.25
N ASN A 106 4.90 -17.80 10.06
CA ASN A 106 6.28 -17.33 10.06
C ASN A 106 6.93 -17.52 8.67
N PRO A 107 7.33 -16.44 7.95
CA PRO A 107 7.12 -15.04 8.33
C PRO A 107 5.63 -14.63 8.23
N PRO A 108 5.18 -13.62 9.00
CA PRO A 108 3.82 -13.09 8.92
C PRO A 108 3.50 -12.57 7.53
N HIS A 109 2.36 -12.93 6.95
CA HIS A 109 2.02 -12.49 5.61
C HIS A 109 0.52 -12.39 5.34
N ILE A 110 0.16 -11.48 4.45
CA ILE A 110 -1.19 -11.32 3.89
C ILE A 110 -1.05 -11.39 2.37
N HIS A 111 -1.86 -12.22 1.73
CA HIS A 111 -1.88 -12.35 0.28
C HIS A 111 -2.84 -11.34 -0.34
N TYR A 112 -2.52 -10.90 -1.55
CA TYR A 112 -3.31 -9.95 -2.32
C TYR A 112 -3.43 -10.36 -3.78
N ILE A 113 -4.59 -10.10 -4.36
CA ILE A 113 -4.79 -9.97 -5.81
C ILE A 113 -5.39 -8.58 -6.04
N VAL A 114 -4.74 -7.78 -6.88
CA VAL A 114 -5.20 -6.44 -7.24
C VAL A 114 -5.57 -6.41 -8.71
N GLU A 115 -6.80 -5.99 -8.99
CA GLU A 115 -7.35 -5.89 -10.35
C GLU A 115 -7.80 -4.46 -10.61
N ALA A 116 -7.37 -3.87 -11.72
CA ALA A 116 -7.83 -2.57 -12.17
C ALA A 116 -7.95 -2.55 -13.71
N LYS A 117 -8.91 -1.78 -14.23
CA LYS A 117 -9.10 -1.64 -15.67
C LYS A 117 -7.88 -0.95 -16.29
N GLY A 118 -7.30 -1.55 -17.34
CA GLY A 118 -6.12 -1.03 -18.02
C GLY A 118 -4.78 -1.46 -17.42
N TYR A 119 -4.80 -2.27 -16.36
CA TYR A 119 -3.60 -2.75 -15.67
C TYR A 119 -3.53 -4.27 -15.67
N ASP A 120 -2.32 -4.78 -15.55
CA ASP A 120 -2.08 -6.19 -15.29
C ASP A 120 -2.55 -6.58 -13.88
N ILE A 121 -2.97 -7.83 -13.74
CA ILE A 121 -3.42 -8.36 -12.45
C ILE A 121 -2.18 -8.58 -11.58
N LEU A 122 -2.09 -7.89 -10.45
CA LEU A 122 -0.99 -8.07 -9.51
C LEU A 122 -1.36 -9.12 -8.45
N GLU A 123 -0.65 -10.24 -8.47
CA GLU A 123 -0.63 -11.20 -7.37
C GLU A 123 0.59 -10.92 -6.49
N THR A 124 0.39 -10.67 -5.20
CA THR A 124 1.52 -10.37 -4.31
C THR A 124 1.23 -10.66 -2.85
N GLN A 125 2.20 -10.37 -1.98
CA GLN A 125 2.08 -10.58 -0.54
C GLN A 125 2.70 -9.40 0.21
N TRP A 126 1.99 -8.92 1.24
CA TRP A 126 2.66 -8.21 2.31
C TRP A 126 3.37 -9.23 3.21
N ILE A 127 4.65 -9.00 3.51
CA ILE A 127 5.45 -9.84 4.40
C ILE A 127 5.95 -8.97 5.56
N GLY A 128 5.63 -9.37 6.79
CA GLY A 128 6.01 -8.69 8.01
C GLY A 128 7.25 -9.29 8.68
N ASN A 129 7.88 -8.51 9.56
CA ASN A 129 9.01 -8.94 10.38
C ASN A 129 8.70 -8.97 11.90
N GLN A 130 7.62 -8.31 12.33
CA GLN A 130 7.20 -8.26 13.73
C GLN A 130 5.73 -7.87 13.83
N ARG A 131 5.08 -8.22 14.95
CA ARG A 131 3.68 -7.87 15.25
C ARG A 131 3.49 -6.36 15.32
N LYS A 132 2.43 -5.86 14.67
CA LYS A 132 2.04 -4.44 14.66
C LYS A 132 0.52 -4.32 14.74
N LYS A 133 0.04 -3.21 15.31
CA LYS A 133 -1.38 -2.82 15.27
C LYS A 133 -1.79 -2.16 13.96
N GLU A 134 -0.81 -1.65 13.23
CA GLU A 134 -1.03 -0.97 11.96
C GLU A 134 -0.05 -1.49 10.91
N ILE A 135 -0.58 -1.79 9.73
CA ILE A 135 0.17 -2.18 8.54
C ILE A 135 -0.14 -1.15 7.45
N LYS A 136 0.91 -0.51 6.92
CA LYS A 136 0.86 0.50 5.86
C LYS A 136 1.83 0.13 4.76
N PHE A 137 1.37 0.15 3.50
CA PHE A 137 2.20 -0.09 2.33
C PHE A 137 1.57 0.50 1.08
N GLU A 138 2.32 0.49 -0.01
CA GLU A 138 1.84 0.86 -1.34
C GLU A 138 2.02 -0.34 -2.26
N LEU A 139 1.13 -0.46 -3.25
CA LEU A 139 1.30 -1.39 -4.35
C LEU A 139 1.25 -0.60 -5.65
N VAL A 140 2.19 -0.85 -6.53
CA VAL A 140 2.31 -0.21 -7.83
C VAL A 140 1.92 -1.23 -8.90
N LEU A 141 0.91 -0.90 -9.70
CA LEU A 141 0.46 -1.72 -10.82
C LEU A 141 1.22 -1.36 -12.10
N GLU A 142 1.42 -2.38 -12.93
CA GLU A 142 1.93 -2.26 -14.29
C GLU A 142 0.76 -2.10 -15.28
N GLU A 143 0.95 -1.25 -16.29
CA GLU A 143 -0.02 -0.99 -17.35
C GLU A 143 0.01 -2.11 -18.40
N LYS A 144 -1.14 -2.37 -19.03
CA LYS A 144 -1.28 -3.35 -20.12
C LYS A 144 -0.77 -2.87 -21.46
#